data_AF-A0A7V5FGV1-F1
#
_entry.id   AF-A0A7V5FGV1-F1
#
_cell.length_a   1.000
_cell.length_b   1.000
_cell.length_c   1.000
_cell.angle_alpha   90.00
_cell.angle_beta   90.00
_cell.angle_gamma   90.00
#
_symmetry.space_group_name_H-M   'P 1'
#
loop_
_entity.id
_entity.type
_entity.pdbx_description
1 polymer ?
#
loop_
_entity_poly.entity_id
_entity_poly.type
_entity_poly.pdbx_seq_one_letter_code
_entity_poly.pdbx_strand_id
1 'polypeptide(L)'
;MKNTFIDTSKTKLIEGSYENAKEIYAQISVDVEEALRKLDQVRISLHCWQADDVRGFETPNAKLDGGGIQATGNYPGRARTIDELRQDLEKVMSLLPGKH
;
A
#
# COMPACT_ATOMS: atom_id res chain seq x y z
N MET A 1 -1.49 23.63 3.96
CA MET A 1 -0.63 23.76 2.76
C MET A 1 0.58 22.85 2.94
N LYS A 2 0.70 21.76 2.18
CA LYS A 2 1.92 20.94 2.16
C LYS A 2 2.82 21.48 1.06
N ASN A 3 3.81 22.27 1.45
CA ASN A 3 4.83 22.79 0.55
C ASN A 3 5.90 21.71 0.37
N THR A 4 5.67 20.76 -0.54
CA THR A 4 6.69 19.78 -0.88
C THR A 4 7.68 20.46 -1.82
N PHE A 5 8.82 20.90 -1.29
CA PHE A 5 9.96 21.28 -2.12
C PHE A 5 10.43 20.01 -2.83
N ILE A 6 10.06 19.86 -4.10
CA ILE A 6 10.58 18.80 -4.95
C ILE A 6 12.01 19.18 -5.28
N ASP A 7 12.96 18.41 -4.78
CA ASP A 7 14.37 18.55 -5.13
C ASP A 7 14.56 18.14 -6.60
N THR A 8 14.68 19.13 -7.48
CA THR A 8 14.85 18.96 -8.93
C THR A 8 16.06 18.09 -9.27
N SER A 9 17.11 18.08 -8.45
CA SER A 9 18.29 17.25 -8.68
C SER A 9 17.98 15.76 -8.48
N LYS A 10 17.18 15.44 -7.46
CA LYS A 10 16.72 14.09 -7.15
C LYS A 10 15.75 13.57 -8.22
N THR A 11 14.83 14.40 -8.69
CA THR A 11 13.91 14.03 -9.79
C THR A 11 14.69 13.64 -11.04
N LYS A 12 15.67 14.46 -11.44
CA LYS A 12 16.50 14.18 -12.62
C LYS A 12 17.28 12.87 -12.50
N LEU A 13 17.78 12.54 -11.30
CA LEU A 13 18.45 11.26 -11.05
C LEU A 13 17.49 10.07 -11.20
N ILE A 14 16.26 10.20 -10.70
CA ILE A 14 15.23 9.16 -10.82
C ILE A 14 14.84 8.94 -12.28
N GLU A 15 14.56 10.01 -13.02
CA GLU A 15 14.20 9.96 -14.44
C GLU A 15 15.31 9.33 -15.28
N GLY A 16 16.57 9.77 -15.09
CA GLY A 16 17.72 9.18 -15.80
C GLY A 16 17.91 7.70 -15.47
N SER A 17 17.70 7.31 -14.21
CA SER A 17 17.79 5.91 -13.78
C SER A 17 16.67 5.06 -14.38
N TYR A 18 15.46 5.61 -14.52
CA TYR A 18 14.33 4.93 -15.15
C TYR A 18 14.55 4.70 -16.65
N GLU A 19 15.05 5.70 -17.38
CA GLU A 19 15.35 5.54 -18.82
C GLU A 19 16.48 4.53 -19.06
N ASN A 20 17.55 4.56 -18.25
CA ASN A 20 18.59 3.53 -18.32
C ASN A 20 18.03 2.12 -18.07
N ALA A 21 17.11 1.96 -17.11
CA ALA A 21 16.47 0.67 -16.84
C ALA A 21 15.63 0.20 -18.04
N LYS A 22 14.88 1.09 -18.69
CA LYS A 22 14.11 0.78 -19.91
C LYS A 22 14.99 0.21 -21.02
N GLU A 23 16.15 0.83 -21.26
CA GLU A 23 17.11 0.34 -22.25
C GLU A 23 17.63 -1.06 -21.92
N ILE A 24 17.93 -1.34 -20.64
CA ILE A 24 18.36 -2.66 -20.19
C ILE A 24 17.27 -3.72 -20.43
N TYR A 25 16.02 -3.43 -20.08
CA TYR A 25 14.90 -4.35 -20.33
C TYR A 25 14.62 -4.56 -21.83
N ALA A 26 14.83 -3.54 -22.66
CA ALA A 26 14.66 -3.66 -24.11
C ALA A 26 15.66 -4.66 -24.74
N GLN A 27 16.86 -4.81 -24.17
CA GLN A 27 17.85 -5.80 -24.65
C GLN A 27 17.35 -7.25 -24.53
N ILE A 28 16.39 -7.51 -23.65
CA ILE A 28 15.72 -8.81 -23.50
C ILE A 28 14.29 -8.80 -24.05
N SER A 29 13.98 -7.86 -24.95
CA SER A 29 12.68 -7.73 -25.62
C SER A 29 11.49 -7.48 -24.67
N VAL A 30 11.73 -6.80 -23.54
CA VAL A 30 10.68 -6.40 -22.59
C VAL A 30 10.30 -4.93 -22.81
N ASP A 31 9.03 -4.66 -23.10
CA ASP A 31 8.44 -3.31 -23.13
C ASP A 31 7.95 -2.93 -21.72
N VAL A 32 8.71 -2.07 -21.06
CA VAL A 32 8.42 -1.57 -19.71
C VAL A 32 7.13 -0.74 -19.68
N GLU A 33 6.87 0.07 -20.69
CA GLU A 33 5.68 0.93 -20.72
C GLU A 33 4.41 0.09 -20.86
N GLU A 34 4.47 -0.98 -21.66
CA GLU A 34 3.39 -1.96 -21.74
C GLU A 34 3.19 -2.74 -20.44
N ALA A 35 4.28 -3.12 -19.76
CA ALA A 35 4.21 -3.78 -18.47
C ALA A 35 3.55 -2.88 -17.40
N LEU A 36 3.89 -1.59 -17.35
CA LEU A 36 3.29 -0.62 -16.43
C LEU A 36 1.81 -0.37 -16.73
N ARG A 37 1.43 -0.28 -18.01
CA ARG A 37 0.00 -0.20 -18.40
C ARG A 37 -0.80 -1.41 -17.93
N LYS A 38 -0.24 -2.61 -18.04
CA LYS A 38 -0.86 -3.84 -17.54
C LYS A 38 -0.95 -3.85 -16.02
N LEU A 39 0.11 -3.42 -15.34
CA LEU A 39 0.16 -3.35 -13.88
C LEU A 39 -0.94 -2.42 -13.32
N ASP A 40 -1.19 -1.28 -13.95
CA ASP A 40 -2.23 -0.33 -13.53
C ASP A 40 -3.66 -0.90 -13.60
N GLN A 41 -3.87 -1.98 -14.37
CA GLN A 41 -5.17 -2.66 -14.48
C GLN A 41 -5.37 -3.74 -13.40
N VAL A 42 -4.33 -4.13 -12.68
CA VAL A 42 -4.41 -5.18 -11.66
C VAL A 42 -4.96 -4.60 -10.36
N ARG A 43 -6.16 -5.04 -9.98
CA ARG A 43 -6.78 -4.66 -8.70
C ARG A 43 -6.34 -5.59 -7.59
N ILE A 44 -5.82 -5.00 -6.51
CA ILE A 44 -5.42 -5.72 -5.31
C ILE A 44 -6.46 -5.45 -4.21
N SER A 45 -7.15 -6.51 -3.78
CA SER A 45 -8.08 -6.44 -2.66
C SER A 45 -7.30 -6.38 -1.34
N LEU A 46 -7.36 -5.24 -0.66
CA LEU A 46 -6.79 -5.07 0.66
C LEU A 46 -7.72 -5.63 1.73
N HIS A 47 -7.16 -6.46 2.60
CA HIS A 47 -7.89 -7.05 3.70
C HIS A 47 -8.03 -6.08 4.88
N CYS A 48 -9.28 -5.83 5.31
CA CYS A 48 -9.58 -4.85 6.36
C CYS A 48 -9.08 -5.28 7.75
N TRP A 49 -9.01 -6.57 8.03
CA TRP A 49 -8.64 -7.11 9.35
C TRP A 49 -7.19 -6.86 9.76
N GLN A 50 -6.36 -6.30 8.87
CA GLN A 50 -5.00 -5.87 9.21
C GLN A 50 -5.01 -4.63 10.12
N ALA A 51 -6.01 -3.76 9.98
CA ALA A 51 -6.04 -2.48 10.69
C ALA A 51 -6.40 -2.62 12.17
N ASP A 52 -7.01 -3.75 12.57
CA ASP A 52 -7.59 -3.95 13.90
C ASP A 52 -7.15 -5.25 14.58
N ASP A 53 -6.07 -5.88 14.10
CA ASP A 53 -5.55 -7.16 14.60
C ASP A 53 -6.61 -8.29 14.58
N VAL A 54 -7.47 -8.31 13.55
CA VAL A 54 -8.54 -9.33 13.37
C VAL A 54 -9.59 -9.32 14.48
N ARG A 55 -9.73 -8.22 15.23
CA ARG A 55 -10.66 -8.15 16.38
C ARG A 55 -12.12 -7.99 15.98
N GLY A 56 -12.38 -7.29 14.88
CA GLY A 56 -13.71 -6.86 14.50
C GLY A 56 -14.32 -5.85 15.47
N PHE A 57 -15.55 -5.42 15.18
CA PHE A 57 -16.26 -4.39 15.96
C PHE A 57 -17.55 -4.89 16.63
N GLU A 58 -17.90 -6.17 16.45
CA GLU A 58 -19.14 -6.76 16.99
C GLU A 58 -19.06 -7.00 18.49
N THR A 59 -17.90 -7.48 18.97
CA THR A 59 -17.65 -7.82 20.36
C THR A 59 -16.34 -7.20 20.83
N PRO A 60 -16.34 -5.95 21.30
CA PRO A 60 -15.12 -5.17 21.59
C PRO A 60 -14.13 -5.84 22.55
N ASN A 61 -14.64 -6.73 23.42
CA ASN A 61 -13.86 -7.45 24.43
C ASN A 61 -13.61 -8.93 24.09
N ALA A 62 -14.08 -9.41 22.93
CA ALA A 62 -13.77 -10.77 22.52
C ALA A 62 -12.27 -10.89 22.26
N LYS A 63 -11.69 -11.98 22.75
CA LYS A 63 -10.35 -12.40 22.38
C LYS A 63 -10.49 -13.41 21.22
N LEU A 64 -9.43 -13.52 20.42
CA LEU A 64 -9.37 -14.48 19.31
C LEU A 64 -9.25 -15.91 19.87
N ASP A 65 -10.38 -16.45 20.34
CA ASP A 65 -10.44 -17.66 21.16
C ASP A 65 -11.10 -18.77 20.35
N GLY A 66 -10.40 -19.34 19.36
CA GLY A 66 -10.87 -20.59 18.74
C GLY A 66 -10.71 -20.75 17.24
N GLY A 67 -10.15 -19.75 16.53
CA GLY A 67 -9.95 -19.83 15.07
C GLY A 67 -8.60 -20.39 14.61
N GLY A 68 -7.66 -20.66 15.51
CA GLY A 68 -6.29 -21.08 15.17
C GLY A 68 -5.43 -19.99 14.52
N ILE A 69 -5.91 -18.75 14.45
CA ILE A 69 -5.22 -17.57 13.92
C ILE A 69 -4.94 -16.57 15.03
N GLN A 70 -3.81 -15.87 14.92
CA GLN A 70 -3.36 -14.91 15.93
C GLN A 70 -2.62 -13.74 15.28
N ALA A 71 -2.96 -12.51 15.69
CA ALA A 71 -2.11 -11.34 15.50
C ALA A 71 -1.13 -11.23 16.68
N THR A 72 0.16 -11.05 16.40
CA THR A 72 1.23 -11.01 17.42
C THR A 72 1.93 -9.66 17.43
N GLY A 73 2.44 -9.25 18.60
CA GLY A 73 3.03 -7.93 18.80
C GLY A 73 2.02 -6.95 19.40
N ASN A 74 2.51 -5.89 20.04
CA ASN A 74 1.68 -4.88 20.70
C ASN A 74 2.02 -3.47 20.21
N TYR A 75 2.13 -3.32 18.88
CA TYR A 75 2.38 -2.01 18.29
C TYR A 75 1.14 -1.12 18.54
N PRO A 76 1.32 0.11 19.05
CA PRO A 76 0.18 0.97 19.40
C PRO A 76 -0.52 1.52 18.16
N GLY A 77 -1.78 1.93 18.32
CA GLY A 77 -2.49 2.72 17.30
C GLY A 77 -3.38 1.94 16.34
N ARG A 78 -3.66 0.65 16.57
CA ARG A 78 -4.67 -0.09 15.80
C ARG A 78 -6.04 0.58 15.87
N ALA A 79 -6.86 0.37 14.83
CA ALA A 79 -8.25 0.80 14.82
C ALA A 79 -9.06 0.07 15.90
N ARG A 80 -9.90 0.83 16.61
CA ARG A 80 -10.83 0.36 17.66
C ARG A 80 -12.28 0.60 17.28
N THR A 81 -12.51 1.36 16.22
CA THR A 81 -13.83 1.69 15.68
C THR A 81 -13.81 1.59 14.16
N ILE A 82 -14.99 1.47 13.55
CA ILE A 82 -15.12 1.45 12.09
C ILE A 82 -14.63 2.76 11.45
N ASP A 83 -14.77 3.89 12.14
CA ASP A 83 -14.35 5.19 11.62
C ASP A 83 -12.83 5.35 11.64
N GLU A 84 -12.16 4.85 12.70
CA GLU A 84 -10.69 4.75 12.72
C GLU A 84 -10.19 3.84 11.59
N LEU A 85 -10.81 2.66 11.39
CA LEU A 85 -10.41 1.73 10.32
C LEU A 85 -10.56 2.35 8.94
N ARG A 86 -11.63 3.11 8.69
CA ARG A 86 -11.81 3.84 7.41
C ARG A 86 -10.72 4.88 7.20
N GLN A 87 -10.34 5.63 8.24
CA GLN A 87 -9.26 6.62 8.14
C GLN A 87 -7.91 5.95 7.86
N ASP A 88 -7.64 4.80 8.47
CA ASP A 88 -6.43 4.02 8.21
C ASP A 88 -6.40 3.50 6.76
N LEU A 89 -7.54 3.02 6.26
CA LEU A 89 -7.67 2.62 4.86
C LEU A 89 -7.50 3.80 3.90
N GLU A 90 -8.13 4.95 4.15
CA GLU A 90 -7.92 6.15 3.34
C GLU A 90 -6.44 6.56 3.30
N LYS A 91 -5.76 6.44 4.44
CA LYS A 91 -4.34 6.78 4.54
C LYS A 91 -3.47 5.84 3.71
N VAL A 92 -3.69 4.53 3.75
CA VAL A 92 -2.90 3.59 2.95
C VAL A 92 -3.22 3.73 1.46
N MET A 93 -4.49 3.92 1.10
CA MET A 93 -4.90 4.16 -0.29
C MET A 93 -4.30 5.45 -0.85
N SER A 94 -3.98 6.45 -0.02
CA SER A 94 -3.27 7.66 -0.45
C SER A 94 -1.78 7.44 -0.76
N LEU A 95 -1.21 6.29 -0.38
CA LEU A 95 0.22 5.97 -0.52
C LEU A 95 0.47 4.91 -1.59
N LEU A 96 -0.54 4.09 -1.90
CA LEU A 96 -0.45 3.05 -2.91
C LEU A 96 -0.74 3.62 -4.31
N PRO A 97 0.02 3.21 -5.34
CA PRO A 97 -0.26 3.57 -6.72
C PRO A 97 -1.41 2.74 -7.30
N GLY A 98 -2.06 3.30 -8.31
CA GLY A 98 -3.18 2.66 -9.02
C GLY A 98 -4.55 2.98 -8.42
N LYS A 99 -5.59 2.44 -9.05
CA LYS A 99 -6.96 2.48 -8.53
C LYS A 99 -7.35 1.07 -8.10
N HIS A 100 -7.44 0.89 -6.78
CA HIS A 100 -7.81 -0.37 -6.14
C HIS A 100 -9.29 -0.69 -6.35
#